data_AF-A0A7W5V5I1-F1
#
_entry.id   AF-A0A7W5V5I1-F1
#
_cell.length_a   1.000
_cell.length_b   1.000
_cell.length_c   1.000
_cell.angle_alpha   90.00
_cell.angle_beta   90.00
_cell.angle_gamma   90.00
#
_symmetry.space_group_name_H-M   'P 1'
#
loop_
_entity.id
_entity.type
_entity.pdbx_description
1 polymer ?
#
loop_
_entity_poly.entity_id
_entity_poly.type
_entity_poly.pdbx_seq_one_letter_code
_entity_poly.pdbx_strand_id
1 'polypeptide(L)' 'MPVQSVDNRELGAAGPVTAQLTAAYEAAVHGRDERYRHWLTPVAAASRATR' A
#
# COMPACT_ATOMS: atom_id res chain seq x y z
N MET A 1 2.39 -6.97 3.96
CA MET A 1 3.17 -8.19 3.62
C MET A 1 2.39 -9.41 4.07
N PRO A 2 2.18 -10.42 3.21
CA PRO A 2 1.51 -11.65 3.59
C PRO A 2 2.42 -12.54 4.44
N VAL A 3 1.84 -13.22 5.44
CA VAL A 3 2.52 -14.28 6.20
C VAL A 3 2.27 -15.62 5.50
N GLN A 4 3.33 -16.37 5.23
CA GLN A 4 3.26 -17.63 4.47
C GLN A 4 3.31 -18.88 5.37
N SER A 5 3.84 -18.78 6.58
CA SER A 5 3.88 -19.87 7.55
C SER A 5 3.93 -19.35 8.99
N VAL A 6 3.47 -20.18 9.95
CA VAL A 6 3.54 -19.93 11.40
C VAL A 6 3.77 -21.26 12.12
N ASP A 7 4.70 -21.30 13.06
CA ASP A 7 5.03 -22.50 13.86
C ASP A 7 5.26 -23.77 13.01
N ASN A 8 6.07 -23.65 11.95
CA ASN A 8 6.34 -24.72 10.97
C ASN A 8 5.09 -25.26 10.24
N ARG A 9 3.99 -24.49 10.23
CA ARG A 9 2.78 -24.80 9.45
C ARG A 9 2.65 -23.82 8.30
N GLU A 10 2.58 -24.36 7.10
CA GLU A 10 2.36 -23.59 5.88
C GLU A 10 0.91 -23.06 5.83
N LEU A 11 0.78 -21.78 5.50
CA LEU A 11 -0.50 -21.11 5.24
C LEU A 11 -0.78 -20.98 3.74
N GLY A 12 0.27 -21.10 2.92
CA GLY A 12 0.20 -20.98 1.46
C GLY A 12 0.31 -19.54 0.96
N ALA A 13 -0.08 -19.33 -0.30
CA ALA A 13 -0.05 -18.01 -0.93
C ALA A 13 -1.01 -17.02 -0.25
N ALA A 14 -0.77 -15.72 -0.45
CA ALA A 14 -1.64 -14.67 0.08
C ALA A 14 -3.10 -14.90 -0.33
N GLY A 15 -3.99 -15.04 0.66
CA GLY A 15 -5.42 -15.20 0.40
C GLY A 15 -6.07 -13.94 -0.20
N PRO A 16 -7.30 -14.07 -0.73
CA PRO A 16 -7.99 -12.99 -1.43
C PRO A 16 -8.22 -11.76 -0.53
N VAL A 17 -8.45 -11.95 0.77
CA VAL A 17 -8.62 -10.85 1.73
C VAL A 17 -7.33 -10.04 1.86
N THR A 18 -6.18 -10.70 2.03
CA THR A 18 -4.87 -10.03 2.13
C THR A 18 -4.55 -9.27 0.84
N ALA A 19 -4.90 -9.84 -0.32
CA ALA A 19 -4.72 -9.17 -1.61
C ALA A 19 -5.57 -7.90 -1.72
N GLN A 20 -6.85 -7.96 -1.34
CA GLN A 20 -7.75 -6.80 -1.34
C GLN A 20 -7.28 -5.69 -0.40
N LEU A 21 -6.88 -6.04 0.82
CA LEU A 21 -6.36 -5.07 1.79
C LEU A 21 -5.05 -4.43 1.29
N THR A 22 -4.16 -5.22 0.70
CA THR A 22 -2.91 -4.71 0.12
C THR A 22 -3.20 -3.70 -1.00
N ALA A 23 -4.10 -4.04 -1.92
CA ALA A 23 -4.47 -3.14 -3.02
C ALA A 23 -5.14 -1.85 -2.53
N ALA A 24 -6.04 -1.94 -1.55
CA ALA A 24 -6.71 -0.78 -0.97
C ALA A 24 -5.72 0.14 -0.23
N TYR A 25 -4.81 -0.44 0.56
CA TYR A 25 -3.78 0.32 1.27
C TYR A 25 -2.86 1.05 0.29
N GLU A 26 -2.36 0.35 -0.72
CA GLU A 26 -1.53 0.92 -1.80
C GLU A 26 -2.24 2.08 -2.51
N ALA A 27 -3.52 1.94 -2.85
CA ALA A 27 -4.29 3.01 -3.45
C ALA A 27 -4.42 4.23 -2.51
N ALA A 28 -4.66 4.00 -1.22
CA ALA A 28 -4.79 5.06 -0.22
C ALA A 28 -3.48 5.84 -0.04
N VAL A 29 -2.36 5.16 0.22
CA VAL A 29 -1.09 5.83 0.56
C VAL A 29 -0.44 6.56 -0.61
N HIS A 30 -0.74 6.14 -1.84
CA HIS A 30 -0.33 6.85 -3.05
C HIS A 30 -1.33 7.93 -3.50
N GLY A 31 -2.39 8.18 -2.74
CA GLY A 31 -3.40 9.21 -3.08
C GLY A 31 -4.27 8.88 -4.29
N ARG A 32 -4.30 7.60 -4.70
CA ARG A 32 -5.14 7.10 -5.81
C ARG A 32 -6.59 6.82 -5.38
N ASP A 33 -6.87 6.85 -4.08
CA ASP A 33 -8.21 6.70 -3.53
C ASP A 33 -8.63 7.98 -2.77
N GLU A 34 -9.64 8.66 -3.30
CA GLU A 34 -10.07 9.97 -2.78
C GLU A 34 -10.65 9.89 -1.37
N ARG A 35 -11.22 8.74 -0.99
CA ARG A 35 -11.81 8.49 0.34
C ARG A 35 -10.79 8.70 1.46
N TYR A 36 -9.51 8.48 1.16
CA TYR A 36 -8.40 8.50 2.13
C TYR A 36 -7.46 9.69 1.97
N ARG A 37 -7.78 10.70 1.14
CA ARG A 37 -6.91 11.88 0.94
C ARG A 37 -6.56 12.61 2.24
N HIS A 38 -7.47 12.60 3.21
CA HIS A 38 -7.26 13.22 4.52
C HIS A 38 -6.16 12.57 5.37
N TRP A 39 -5.63 11.40 4.98
CA TRP A 39 -4.46 10.78 5.61
C TRP A 39 -3.14 11.34 5.11
N LEU A 40 -3.14 11.98 3.93
CA LEU A 40 -1.92 12.35 3.23
C LEU A 40 -1.54 13.80 3.53
N THR A 41 -0.24 14.02 3.71
CA THR A 41 0.36 15.36 3.71
C THR A 41 1.24 15.48 2.48
N PRO A 42 0.75 16.07 1.37
CA PRO A 42 1.53 16.18 0.14
C PRO A 42 2.71 17.14 0.33
N VAL A 43 3.89 16.69 -0.08
CA VAL A 43 5.09 17.55 -0.16
C VAL A 43 5.28 17.91 -1.62
N ALA A 44 5.36 19.19 -1.94
CA ALA A 44 5.65 19.64 -3.30
C ALA A 44 7.01 19.09 -3.73
N ALA A 45 7.07 18.39 -4.86
CA ALA A 45 8.35 18.02 -5.45
C ALA A 45 9.09 19.30 -5.83
N ALA A 46 10.33 19.47 -5.35
CA ALA A 46 11.16 20.57 -5.76
C ALA A 46 11.33 20.52 -7.29
N SER A 47 10.93 21.58 -7.98
CA SER A 47 11.17 21.69 -9.42
C SER A 47 12.67 21.67 -9.64
N ARG A 48 13.18 20.61 -10.27
CA ARG A 48 14.57 20.56 -10.71
C ARG A 48 14.70 21.58 -11.83
N ALA A 49 15.24 22.76 -11.52
CA ALA A 49 15.54 23.76 -12.53
C ALA A 49 16.62 23.19 -13.45
N THR A 50 16.24 22.81 -14.66
CA THR A 50 17.17 22.48 -15.73
C THR A 50 17.96 23.75 -16.06
N ARG A 51 19.29 23.69 -15.86
CA ARG A 51 20.26 24.67 -16.37
C ARG A 51 21.17 23.97 -17.35
#